data_AF-A0AAV4Z100-F1
#
_entry.id   AF-A0AAV4Z100-F1
#
_cell.length_a   1.000
_cell.length_b   1.000
_cell.length_c   1.000
_cell.angle_alpha   90.00
_cell.angle_beta   90.00
_cell.angle_gamma   90.00
#
_symmetry.space_group_name_H-M   'P 1'
#
loop_
_entity.id
_entity.type
_entity.pdbx_description
1 polymer ?
#
loop_
_entity_poly.entity_id
_entity_poly.type
_entity_poly.pdbx_seq_one_letter_code
_entity_poly.pdbx_strand_id
1 'polypeptide(L)'
;MSENKTGRAVSQDDWKRTQVRMPQEQYEALMSYAEKNNLSLNTAMLELMDLGLKSKEEGKSGRSIYFNDLNCVEDVRQIPLVKQQENLTAKISQLFSENPQYQLINIETLNNGEKIRYWYSIPRSESFRD
;
A
#
# COMPACT_ATOMS: atom_id res chain seq x y z
N MET A 1 -35.46 11.29 -5.76
CA MET A 1 -34.00 11.19 -5.55
C MET A 1 -33.67 12.16 -4.43
N SER A 2 -33.17 11.65 -3.31
CA SER A 2 -33.07 12.36 -2.03
C SER A 2 -31.94 13.38 -2.06
N GLU A 3 -32.28 14.64 -1.83
CA GLU A 3 -31.34 15.75 -1.67
C GLU A 3 -30.45 15.54 -0.44
N ASN A 4 -29.14 15.62 -0.62
CA ASN A 4 -28.17 15.70 0.47
C ASN A 4 -28.31 17.05 1.18
N LYS A 5 -29.00 17.07 2.31
CA LYS A 5 -29.14 18.25 3.18
C LYS A 5 -27.89 18.43 4.04
N THR A 6 -26.80 18.94 3.48
CA THR A 6 -25.67 19.47 4.26
C THR A 6 -26.10 20.80 4.89
N GLY A 7 -26.60 20.76 6.13
CA GLY A 7 -27.00 21.97 6.87
C GLY A 7 -27.98 21.78 8.02
N ARG A 8 -28.55 20.58 8.24
CA ARG A 8 -29.26 20.29 9.49
C ARG A 8 -28.24 19.96 10.57
N ALA A 9 -28.37 20.60 11.74
CA ALA A 9 -27.72 20.13 12.96
C ALA A 9 -28.10 18.65 13.12
N VAL A 10 -27.10 17.77 13.05
CA VAL A 10 -27.31 16.32 13.13
C VAL A 10 -27.94 16.04 14.49
N SER A 11 -29.20 15.63 14.48
CA SER A 11 -29.97 15.37 15.69
C SER A 11 -29.53 14.04 16.28
N GLN A 12 -29.64 13.88 17.60
CA GLN A 12 -29.25 12.63 18.27
C GLN A 12 -29.98 11.39 17.71
N ASP A 13 -31.14 11.61 17.07
CA ASP A 13 -31.97 10.59 16.40
C ASP A 13 -31.40 10.11 15.06
N ASP A 14 -30.44 10.84 14.46
CA ASP A 14 -29.77 10.45 13.22
C ASP A 14 -28.73 9.33 13.47
N TRP A 15 -28.34 9.10 14.72
CA TRP A 15 -27.30 8.13 15.07
C TRP A 15 -27.89 6.77 15.42
N LYS A 16 -27.49 5.73 14.68
CA LYS A 16 -27.81 4.34 15.03
C LYS A 16 -26.91 3.87 16.17
N ARG A 17 -27.51 3.39 17.25
CA ARG A 17 -26.80 2.82 18.41
C ARG A 17 -27.01 1.32 18.46
N THR A 18 -25.93 0.58 18.65
CA THR A 18 -25.94 -0.88 18.74
C THR A 18 -25.10 -1.31 19.95
N GLN A 19 -25.59 -2.27 20.71
CA GLN A 19 -24.80 -2.90 21.78
C GLN A 19 -23.96 -4.03 21.18
N VAL A 20 -22.64 -3.98 21.40
CA VAL A 20 -21.70 -5.02 20.95
C VAL A 20 -21.31 -5.87 22.15
N ARG A 21 -21.51 -7.18 22.06
CA ARG A 21 -20.95 -8.14 23.02
C ARG A 21 -19.58 -8.55 22.51
N MET A 22 -18.54 -8.15 23.21
CA MET A 22 -17.15 -8.38 22.83
C MET A 22 -16.49 -9.29 23.87
N PRO A 23 -15.68 -10.28 23.47
CA PRO A 23 -14.90 -11.03 24.44
C PRO A 23 -13.84 -10.12 25.09
N GLN A 24 -13.46 -10.47 26.32
CA GLN A 24 -12.69 -9.59 27.21
C GLN A 24 -11.35 -9.17 26.60
N GLU A 25 -10.65 -10.11 25.94
CA GLU A 25 -9.35 -9.87 25.33
C GLU A 25 -9.41 -8.77 24.23
N GLN A 26 -10.45 -8.78 23.40
CA GLN A 26 -10.60 -7.77 22.35
C GLN A 26 -10.98 -6.40 22.93
N TYR A 27 -11.74 -6.38 24.02
CA TYR A 27 -12.07 -5.14 24.72
C TYR A 27 -10.83 -4.49 25.33
N GLU A 28 -9.96 -5.28 25.96
CA GLU A 28 -8.70 -4.81 26.53
C GLU A 28 -7.73 -4.30 25.46
N ALA A 29 -7.65 -4.98 24.32
CA ALA A 29 -6.87 -4.54 23.18
C ALA A 29 -7.37 -3.19 22.62
N LEU A 30 -8.70 -3.03 22.50
CA LEU A 30 -9.34 -1.78 22.07
C LEU A 30 -9.07 -0.63 23.06
N MET A 31 -9.20 -0.89 24.37
CA MET A 31 -8.89 0.09 25.42
C MET A 31 -7.44 0.54 25.35
N SER A 32 -6.50 -0.41 25.28
CA SER A 32 -5.06 -0.12 25.20
C SER A 32 -4.72 0.73 23.98
N TYR A 33 -5.36 0.44 22.84
CA TYR A 33 -5.22 1.25 21.62
C TYR A 33 -5.80 2.65 21.81
N ALA A 34 -6.98 2.78 22.41
CA ALA A 34 -7.62 4.07 22.67
C ALA A 34 -6.77 4.96 23.60
N GLU A 35 -6.26 4.40 24.71
CA GLU A 35 -5.40 5.11 25.65
C GLU A 35 -4.10 5.57 24.99
N LYS A 36 -3.42 4.68 24.26
CA LYS A 36 -2.16 5.00 23.58
C LYS A 36 -2.31 6.14 22.56
N ASN A 37 -3.47 6.25 21.92
CA ASN A 37 -3.74 7.25 20.89
C ASN A 37 -4.55 8.45 21.42
N ASN A 38 -4.83 8.53 22.72
CA ASN A 38 -5.67 9.57 23.34
C ASN A 38 -7.07 9.71 22.69
N LEU A 39 -7.69 8.57 22.37
CA LEU A 39 -8.99 8.51 21.72
C LEU A 39 -10.08 8.06 22.70
N SER A 40 -11.32 8.48 22.44
CA SER A 40 -12.48 7.84 23.07
C SER A 40 -12.62 6.40 22.55
N LEU A 41 -13.21 5.51 23.35
CA LEU A 41 -13.42 4.12 22.95
C LEU A 41 -14.25 4.00 21.64
N ASN A 42 -15.25 4.88 21.47
CA ASN A 42 -16.05 4.92 20.25
C ASN A 42 -15.22 5.37 19.03
N THR A 43 -14.38 6.40 19.21
CA THR A 43 -13.50 6.89 18.14
C THR A 43 -12.49 5.82 17.73
N ALA A 44 -11.86 5.18 18.70
CA ALA A 44 -10.93 4.07 18.46
C ALA A 44 -11.61 2.90 17.74
N MET A 45 -12.86 2.59 18.10
CA MET A 45 -13.59 1.50 17.45
C MET A 45 -13.91 1.81 15.99
N LEU A 46 -14.36 3.03 15.68
CA LEU A 46 -14.60 3.48 14.30
C LEU A 46 -13.31 3.51 13.48
N GLU A 47 -12.21 4.02 14.06
CA GLU A 47 -10.92 4.10 13.39
C GLU A 47 -10.37 2.71 13.05
N LEU A 48 -10.42 1.77 13.98
CA LEU A 48 -9.99 0.39 13.74
C LEU A 48 -10.89 -0.34 12.73
N MET A 49 -12.19 -0.05 12.70
CA MET A 49 -13.09 -0.57 11.66
C MET A 49 -12.72 -0.04 10.28
N ASP A 50 -12.48 1.28 10.16
CA ASP A 50 -12.05 1.90 8.91
C ASP A 50 -10.71 1.34 8.44
N LEU A 51 -9.74 1.19 9.35
CA LEU A 51 -8.45 0.55 9.06
C LEU A 51 -8.64 -0.90 8.60
N GLY A 52 -9.53 -1.66 9.26
CA GLY A 52 -9.86 -3.03 8.87
C GLY A 52 -10.45 -3.10 7.45
N LEU A 53 -11.41 -2.25 7.14
CA LEU A 53 -12.05 -2.18 5.82
C LEU A 53 -11.05 -1.76 4.72
N LYS A 54 -10.29 -0.68 4.96
CA LYS A 54 -9.23 -0.22 4.04
C LYS A 54 -8.15 -1.28 3.86
N SER A 55 -7.73 -1.97 4.91
CA SER A 55 -6.73 -3.03 4.81
C SER A 55 -7.19 -4.23 3.96
N LYS A 56 -8.51 -4.44 3.82
CA LYS A 56 -9.07 -5.49 2.98
C LYS A 56 -9.11 -5.07 1.51
N GLU A 57 -9.49 -3.83 1.24
CA GLU A 57 -9.54 -3.26 -0.11
C GLU A 57 -8.14 -2.97 -0.67
N GLU A 58 -7.25 -2.45 0.17
CA GLU A 58 -5.92 -2.00 -0.24
C GLU A 58 -4.82 -3.04 0.13
N GLY A 59 -5.14 -4.08 0.91
CA GLY A 59 -4.14 -5.00 1.51
C GLY A 59 -3.47 -4.37 2.73
N LYS A 60 -2.80 -5.16 3.59
CA LYS A 60 -2.18 -4.67 4.85
C LYS A 60 -1.25 -3.45 4.70
N SER A 61 -0.79 -3.16 3.47
CA SER A 61 0.07 -2.03 3.11
C SER A 61 -0.55 -1.06 2.11
N GLY A 62 -1.69 -1.38 1.50
CA GLY A 62 -2.21 -0.62 0.37
C GLY A 62 -1.61 -0.96 -1.00
N ARG A 63 -0.69 -1.94 -1.05
CA ARG A 63 0.29 -2.08 -2.12
C ARG A 63 0.55 -3.53 -2.48
N SER A 64 0.75 -3.79 -3.77
CA SER A 64 1.14 -5.09 -4.31
C SER A 64 2.63 -5.09 -4.64
N ILE A 65 3.34 -6.16 -4.25
CA ILE A 65 4.79 -6.30 -4.47
C ILE A 65 5.02 -7.14 -5.73
N TYR A 66 5.88 -6.62 -6.62
CA TYR A 66 6.31 -7.27 -7.85
C TYR A 66 7.84 -7.35 -7.90
N PHE A 67 8.34 -8.23 -8.75
CA PHE A 67 9.73 -8.22 -9.17
C PHE A 67 9.79 -8.25 -10.69
N ASN A 68 10.81 -7.62 -11.25
CA ASN A 68 11.10 -7.68 -12.67
C ASN A 68 12.57 -7.99 -12.91
N ASP A 69 12.81 -8.78 -13.93
CA ASP A 69 14.07 -9.39 -14.29
C ASP A 69 14.51 -8.84 -15.65
N LEU A 70 15.54 -7.99 -15.66
CA LEU A 70 16.07 -7.38 -16.88
C LEU A 70 17.40 -8.03 -17.25
N ASN A 71 17.52 -8.50 -18.49
CA ASN A 71 18.76 -9.05 -19.02
C ASN A 71 19.67 -7.90 -19.48
N CYS A 72 20.90 -7.86 -18.97
CA CYS A 72 21.97 -6.91 -19.30
C CYS A 72 22.81 -7.35 -20.49
N VAL A 73 22.45 -8.46 -21.14
CA VAL A 73 23.14 -8.97 -22.32
C VAL A 73 22.07 -9.12 -23.41
N GLU A 74 22.02 -8.16 -24.33
CA GLU A 74 21.27 -8.30 -25.57
C GLU A 74 22.21 -8.81 -26.66
N ASP A 75 21.91 -9.97 -27.27
CA ASP A 75 22.73 -10.63 -28.32
C ASP A 75 23.05 -9.72 -29.52
N VAL A 76 22.29 -8.63 -29.69
CA VAL A 76 22.34 -7.76 -30.88
C VAL A 76 23.33 -6.61 -30.74
N ARG A 77 23.84 -6.31 -29.54
CA ARG A 77 24.67 -5.11 -29.28
C ARG A 77 26.00 -5.48 -28.63
N GLN A 78 27.11 -5.30 -29.36
CA GLN A 78 28.48 -5.41 -28.81
C GLN A 78 28.83 -4.21 -27.91
N ILE A 79 28.06 -3.99 -26.84
CA ILE A 79 28.30 -2.94 -25.87
C ILE A 79 28.97 -3.58 -24.64
N PRO A 80 29.97 -2.93 -24.01
CA PRO A 80 30.53 -3.42 -22.75
C PRO A 80 29.47 -3.60 -21.67
N LEU A 81 29.55 -4.68 -20.89
CA LEU A 81 28.56 -5.04 -19.86
C LEU A 81 28.23 -3.87 -18.92
N VAL A 82 29.25 -3.12 -18.48
CA VAL A 82 29.09 -1.95 -17.61
C VAL A 82 28.14 -0.91 -18.21
N LYS A 83 28.30 -0.58 -19.50
CA LYS A 83 27.41 0.37 -20.19
C LYS A 83 26.00 -0.19 -20.36
N GLN A 84 25.84 -1.51 -20.50
CA GLN A 84 24.53 -2.13 -20.55
C GLN A 84 23.80 -2.01 -19.20
N GLN A 85 24.52 -2.25 -18.10
CA GLN A 85 24.01 -2.06 -16.74
C GLN A 85 23.62 -0.60 -16.46
N GLU A 86 24.45 0.36 -16.86
CA GLU A 86 24.16 1.80 -16.73
C GLU A 86 22.86 2.16 -17.47
N ASN A 87 22.70 1.70 -18.70
CA ASN A 87 21.50 1.96 -19.51
C ASN A 87 20.25 1.35 -18.88
N LEU A 88 20.32 0.12 -18.37
CA LEU A 88 19.19 -0.51 -17.69
C LEU A 88 18.85 0.19 -16.38
N THR A 89 19.86 0.56 -15.59
CA THR A 89 19.66 1.30 -14.34
C THR A 89 19.01 2.65 -14.62
N ALA A 90 19.42 3.37 -15.66
CA ALA A 90 18.79 4.62 -16.08
C ALA A 90 17.32 4.44 -16.47
N LYS A 91 16.97 3.35 -17.18
CA LYS A 91 15.57 3.02 -17.50
C LYS A 91 14.76 2.69 -16.25
N ILE A 92 15.33 1.97 -15.30
CA ILE A 92 14.69 1.70 -14.00
C ILE A 92 14.43 3.03 -13.29
N SER A 93 15.42 3.92 -13.21
CA SER A 93 15.25 5.25 -12.61
C SER A 93 14.18 6.08 -13.31
N GLN A 94 14.13 6.05 -14.64
CA GLN A 94 13.10 6.73 -15.43
C GLN A 94 11.70 6.20 -15.09
N LEU A 95 11.51 4.88 -15.02
CA LEU A 95 10.22 4.26 -14.67
C LEU A 95 9.68 4.79 -13.34
N PHE A 96 10.51 4.86 -12.29
CA PHE A 96 10.09 5.36 -10.98
C PHE A 96 9.94 6.88 -10.93
N SER A 97 10.63 7.62 -11.80
CA SER A 97 10.43 9.07 -11.94
C SER A 97 9.10 9.39 -12.60
N GLU A 98 8.71 8.60 -13.60
CA GLU A 98 7.44 8.73 -14.33
C GLU A 98 6.23 8.22 -13.52
N ASN A 99 6.46 7.32 -12.56
CA ASN A 99 5.41 6.74 -11.70
C ASN A 99 5.74 6.97 -10.22
N PRO A 100 5.50 8.19 -9.68
CA PRO A 100 5.80 8.53 -8.28
C PRO A 100 5.06 7.66 -7.26
N GLN A 101 3.96 7.04 -7.67
CA GLN A 101 3.18 6.12 -6.85
C GLN A 101 3.85 4.74 -6.71
N TYR A 102 4.85 4.42 -7.52
CA TYR A 102 5.63 3.19 -7.43
C TYR A 102 6.81 3.38 -6.48
N GLN A 103 7.13 2.35 -5.70
CA GLN A 103 8.20 2.42 -4.72
C GLN A 103 9.16 1.26 -4.95
N LEU A 104 10.41 1.60 -5.30
CA LEU A 104 11.51 0.65 -5.36
C LEU A 104 11.81 0.13 -3.95
N ILE A 105 11.82 -1.20 -3.80
CA ILE A 105 12.09 -1.90 -2.53
C ILE A 105 13.54 -2.36 -2.49
N ASN A 106 13.98 -3.01 -3.57
CA ASN A 106 15.33 -3.57 -3.65
C ASN A 106 15.77 -3.66 -5.12
N ILE A 107 17.06 -3.64 -5.35
CA ILE A 107 17.68 -3.89 -6.65
C ILE A 107 18.93 -4.74 -6.44
N GLU A 108 19.07 -5.80 -7.22
CA GLU A 108 20.22 -6.68 -7.17
C GLU A 108 20.75 -7.00 -8.56
N THR A 109 22.03 -7.30 -8.63
CA THR A 109 22.69 -7.76 -9.83
C THR A 109 22.94 -9.25 -9.71
N LEU A 110 22.48 -10.03 -10.69
CA LEU A 110 22.55 -11.48 -10.77
C LEU A 110 23.50 -11.91 -11.88
N ASN A 111 23.90 -13.20 -11.86
CA ASN A 111 24.70 -13.84 -12.90
C ASN A 111 25.95 -13.02 -13.29
N ASN A 112 26.79 -12.65 -12.32
CA ASN A 112 28.02 -11.88 -12.53
C ASN A 112 27.84 -10.52 -13.24
N GLY A 113 26.64 -9.94 -13.24
CA GLY A 113 26.37 -8.68 -13.93
C GLY A 113 25.39 -8.78 -15.09
N GLU A 114 25.12 -9.98 -15.57
CA GLU A 114 24.34 -10.22 -16.79
C GLU A 114 22.85 -9.98 -16.62
N LYS A 115 22.37 -9.84 -15.38
CA LYS A 115 20.96 -9.63 -15.09
C LYS A 115 20.77 -8.68 -13.92
N ILE A 116 19.77 -7.80 -14.00
CA ILE A 116 19.34 -6.95 -12.90
C ILE A 116 17.93 -7.38 -12.51
N ARG A 117 17.75 -7.72 -11.23
CA ARG A 117 16.42 -7.92 -10.64
C ARG A 117 16.10 -6.73 -9.75
N TYR A 118 14.91 -6.19 -9.88
CA TYR A 118 14.42 -5.19 -8.94
C TYR A 118 13.02 -5.55 -8.44
N TRP A 119 12.80 -5.25 -7.17
CA TRP A 119 11.53 -5.39 -6.49
C TRP A 119 10.94 -4.03 -6.27
N TYR A 120 9.64 -3.93 -6.50
CA TYR A 120 8.93 -2.69 -6.31
C TYR A 120 7.51 -2.98 -5.84
N SER A 121 6.92 -1.98 -5.20
CA SER A 121 5.51 -2.00 -4.89
C SER A 121 4.77 -0.98 -5.73
N ILE A 122 3.55 -1.33 -6.10
CA ILE A 122 2.58 -0.43 -6.77
C ILE A 122 1.32 -0.32 -5.91
N PRO A 123 0.52 0.75 -6.05
CA PRO A 123 -0.79 0.84 -5.41
C PRO A 123 -1.66 -0.37 -5.79
N ARG A 124 -2.42 -0.90 -4.83
CA ARG A 124 -3.26 -2.08 -5.12
C ARG A 124 -4.34 -1.82 -6.17
N SER A 125 -4.78 -0.58 -6.36
CA SER A 125 -5.67 -0.19 -7.46
C SER A 125 -5.10 -0.43 -8.84
N GLU A 126 -3.76 -0.52 -8.96
CA GLU A 126 -3.04 -0.84 -10.20
C GLU A 126 -2.53 -2.29 -10.22
N SER A 127 -2.90 -3.09 -9.20
CA SER A 127 -2.51 -4.50 -9.09
C SER A 127 -3.10 -5.31 -10.24
N PHE A 128 -2.26 -6.10 -10.90
CA PHE A 128 -2.69 -7.12 -11.87
C PHE A 128 -3.29 -8.39 -11.22
N ARG A 129 -3.36 -8.42 -9.88
CA ARG A 129 -3.99 -9.49 -9.10
C ARG A 129 -5.14 -8.88 -8.31
N ASP A 130 -6.37 -9.30 -8.60
CA ASP A 130 -7.57 -9.05 -7.80
C ASP A 130 -7.44 -9.67 -6.40
#